data_AF-A0A7R9Q2E6-F1
#
_entry.id   AF-A0A7R9Q2E6-F1
#
_cell.length_a   1.000
_cell.length_b   1.000
_cell.length_c   1.000
_cell.angle_alpha   90.00
_cell.angle_beta   90.00
_cell.angle_gamma   90.00
#
_symmetry.space_group_name_H-M   'P 1'
#
loop_
_entity.id
_entity.type
_entity.pdbx_description
1 polymer ?
#
loop_
_entity_poly.entity_id
_entity_poly.type
_entity_poly.pdbx_seq_one_letter_code
_entity_poly.pdbx_strand_id
1 'polypeptide(L)'
;MRFEVNGFCGRPERPIRSRLMPDKSHTTIHKRQCAYDMRWKGTYPSCVPKTVCPIPEGEDNQINPEFTTVRFNDVFYFNQTKWYAIDGTTVHYQCNSPQTEVLLGDAIHVCKDGQWIGTQPNCFDLSDLKVRKVKNRASDVEELTENK
;
A
#
# COMPACT_ATOMS: atom_id res chain seq x y z
N MET A 1 -15.89 17.34 23.65
CA MET A 1 -14.52 17.86 23.47
C MET A 1 -14.57 19.37 23.62
N ARG A 2 -13.82 19.96 24.57
CA ARG A 2 -13.79 21.41 24.79
C ARG A 2 -12.59 21.95 24.03
N PHE A 3 -12.83 22.61 22.91
CA PHE A 3 -11.78 23.26 22.13
C PHE A 3 -11.39 24.55 22.88
N GLU A 4 -10.18 24.61 23.44
CA GLU A 4 -9.62 25.88 23.91
C GLU A 4 -9.14 26.66 22.68
N VAL A 5 -10.05 27.47 22.12
CA VAL A 5 -9.89 28.19 20.84
C VAL A 5 -8.84 29.31 20.92
N ASN A 6 -8.38 29.70 22.11
CA ASN A 6 -7.75 31.02 22.25
C ASN A 6 -6.21 31.03 22.26
N GLY A 7 -5.50 29.96 21.92
CA GLY A 7 -4.03 29.97 21.78
C GLY A 7 -3.22 30.19 23.08
N PHE A 8 -3.91 30.49 24.20
CA PHE A 8 -3.35 30.56 25.54
C PHE A 8 -3.33 29.18 26.21
N CYS A 9 -2.42 29.00 27.14
CA CYS A 9 -2.23 27.77 27.91
C CYS A 9 -2.10 28.08 29.41
N GLY A 10 -2.58 27.17 30.27
CA GLY A 10 -2.39 27.27 31.72
C GLY A 10 -3.50 27.99 32.50
N ARG A 11 -3.90 27.39 33.62
CA ARG A 11 -4.08 28.08 34.93
C ARG A 11 -2.91 27.62 35.84
N PRO A 12 -2.51 28.38 36.87
CA PRO A 12 -1.11 28.47 37.35
C PRO A 12 -0.49 27.25 38.04
N GLU A 13 -1.07 26.05 37.98
CA GLU A 13 -0.64 24.97 38.87
C GLU A 13 0.22 23.86 38.25
N ARG A 14 0.32 23.70 36.92
CA ARG A 14 1.26 22.74 36.29
C ARG A 14 1.65 23.14 34.85
N PRO A 15 2.82 22.73 34.32
CA PRO A 15 3.12 22.84 32.90
C PRO A 15 2.16 21.95 32.10
N ILE A 16 1.13 22.55 31.50
CA ILE A 16 0.16 21.86 30.65
C ILE A 16 0.87 21.56 29.32
N ARG A 17 1.34 20.34 29.12
CA ARG A 17 1.64 19.83 27.77
C ARG A 17 0.34 19.30 27.19
N SER A 18 -0.05 19.71 25.99
CA SER A 18 -1.16 19.03 25.30
C SER A 18 -0.65 17.68 24.82
N ARG A 19 -1.00 16.61 25.54
CA ARG A 19 -0.72 15.24 25.14
C ARG A 19 -2.01 14.69 24.52
N LEU A 20 -1.99 14.43 23.21
CA LEU A 20 -2.94 13.47 22.64
C LEU A 20 -2.52 12.08 23.14
N MET A 21 -3.48 11.29 23.57
CA MET A 21 -3.24 9.90 23.95
C MET A 21 -3.68 9.05 22.77
N PRO A 22 -2.75 8.65 21.89
CA PRO A 22 -3.07 7.73 20.82
C PRO A 22 -3.40 6.35 21.39
N ASP A 23 -4.14 5.55 20.62
CA ASP A 23 -4.31 4.14 20.90
C ASP A 23 -2.99 3.36 20.63
N LYS A 24 -3.05 2.03 20.63
CA LYS A 24 -1.85 1.20 20.40
C LYS A 24 -1.33 1.28 18.95
N SER A 25 -2.17 1.61 17.98
CA SER A 25 -1.84 1.62 16.55
C SER A 25 -1.37 2.99 16.06
N HIS A 26 -1.57 4.06 16.84
CA HIS A 26 -1.16 5.42 16.49
C HIS A 26 -0.06 5.96 17.40
N THR A 27 0.64 6.98 16.92
CA THR A 27 1.58 7.79 17.67
C THR A 27 1.26 9.25 17.47
N THR A 28 1.72 10.10 18.40
CA THR A 28 1.54 11.54 18.28
C THR A 28 2.78 12.16 17.64
N ILE A 29 2.59 12.80 16.49
CA ILE A 29 3.58 13.69 15.91
C ILE A 29 3.34 15.12 16.37
N HIS A 30 4.42 15.88 16.43
CA HIS A 30 4.46 17.23 16.99
C HIS A 30 4.13 17.31 18.49
N LYS A 31 4.67 18.33 19.14
CA LYS A 31 4.44 18.61 20.55
C LYS A 31 4.38 20.12 20.70
N ARG A 32 3.42 20.59 21.49
CA ARG A 32 3.40 21.98 21.97
C ARG A 32 3.55 22.03 23.48
N GLN A 33 4.27 23.03 23.93
CA GLN A 33 4.55 23.28 25.34
C GLN A 33 4.10 24.70 25.68
N CYS A 34 3.55 24.88 26.88
CA CYS A 34 3.22 26.19 27.39
C CYS A 34 4.50 26.98 27.67
N ALA A 35 4.63 28.16 27.07
CA ALA A 35 5.74 29.09 27.31
C ALA A 35 5.44 30.01 28.50
N TYR A 36 6.45 30.75 28.98
CA TYR A 36 6.34 31.65 30.14
C TYR A 36 5.34 32.79 29.94
N ASP A 37 5.09 33.19 28.69
CA ASP A 37 4.11 34.20 28.29
C ASP A 37 2.67 33.63 28.20
N MET A 38 2.45 32.42 28.71
CA MET A 38 1.16 31.71 28.69
C MET A 38 0.64 31.42 27.28
N ARG A 39 1.53 31.38 26.28
CA ARG A 39 1.20 30.98 24.91
C ARG A 39 1.73 29.59 24.59
N TRP A 40 1.01 28.86 23.74
CA TRP A 40 1.49 27.60 23.21
C TRP A 40 2.69 27.83 22.29
N LYS A 41 3.81 27.19 22.59
CA LYS A 41 4.98 27.09 21.70
C LYS A 41 4.99 25.72 21.03
N GLY A 42 5.08 25.70 19.70
CA GLY A 42 5.05 24.49 18.87
C GLY A 42 3.72 24.29 18.16
N THR A 43 3.59 23.22 17.38
CA THR A 43 2.39 22.91 16.59
C THR A 43 1.43 22.01 17.36
N TYR A 44 0.16 22.05 16.96
CA TYR A 44 -0.84 21.15 17.52
C TYR A 44 -0.44 19.69 17.26
N PRO A 45 -0.45 18.82 18.29
CA PRO A 45 -0.13 17.42 18.11
C PRO A 45 -1.14 16.75 17.16
N SER A 46 -0.69 15.82 16.32
CA SER A 46 -1.55 15.03 15.44
C SER A 46 -1.32 13.54 15.69
N CYS A 47 -2.39 12.75 15.67
CA CYS A 47 -2.29 11.30 15.70
C CYS A 47 -1.99 10.78 14.28
N VAL A 48 -0.94 9.99 14.14
CA VAL A 48 -0.58 9.30 12.89
C VAL A 48 -0.33 7.83 13.17
N PRO A 49 -0.53 6.93 12.20
CA PRO A 49 -0.26 5.51 12.37
C PRO A 49 1.20 5.27 12.78
N LYS A 50 1.40 4.31 13.69
CA LYS A 50 2.73 3.93 14.20
C LYS A 50 3.49 3.09 13.17
N THR A 51 2.78 2.23 12.46
CA THR A 51 3.29 1.36 11.39
C THR A 51 2.55 1.68 10.11
N VAL A 52 3.30 1.91 9.04
CA VAL A 52 2.79 2.14 7.70
C VAL A 52 3.63 1.37 6.70
N CYS A 53 3.00 0.86 5.65
CA CYS A 53 3.74 0.27 4.54
C CYS A 53 4.13 1.34 3.53
N PRO A 54 5.33 1.26 2.93
CA PRO A 54 5.70 2.11 1.81
C PRO A 54 4.68 1.89 0.69
N ILE A 55 3.94 2.94 0.32
CA ILE A 55 3.15 2.88 -0.90
C ILE A 55 4.16 2.73 -2.04
N PRO A 56 3.90 1.87 -3.05
CA PRO A 56 4.67 1.86 -4.29
C PRO A 56 4.42 3.17 -5.05
N GLU A 57 4.95 4.26 -4.50
CA GLU A 57 5.10 5.54 -5.18
C GLU A 57 6.27 5.37 -6.12
N GLY A 58 6.01 5.13 -7.41
CA GLY A 58 6.94 5.63 -8.41
C GLY A 58 7.06 7.11 -8.16
N GLU A 59 8.29 7.64 -8.17
CA GLU A 59 8.72 8.95 -7.67
C GLU A 59 7.95 10.18 -8.23
N ASP A 60 6.90 9.97 -9.02
CA ASP A 60 6.03 10.98 -9.63
C ASP A 60 4.61 10.43 -9.96
N ASN A 61 3.93 9.75 -9.02
CA ASN A 61 2.61 9.12 -9.23
C ASN A 61 2.53 8.08 -10.36
N GLN A 62 3.65 7.63 -10.92
CA GLN A 62 3.67 6.55 -11.89
C GLN A 62 3.71 5.22 -11.14
N ILE A 63 2.54 4.62 -10.98
CA ILE A 63 2.42 3.16 -10.80
C ILE A 63 3.31 2.51 -11.87
N ASN A 64 4.05 1.44 -11.53
CA ASN A 64 4.87 0.71 -12.51
C ASN A 64 4.04 0.54 -13.80
N PRO A 65 4.53 1.00 -14.97
CA PRO A 65 3.77 1.02 -16.20
C PRO A 65 3.32 -0.37 -16.67
N GLU A 66 3.71 -1.46 -16.01
CA GLU A 66 3.22 -2.83 -16.28
C GLU A 66 1.81 -3.12 -15.71
N PHE A 67 1.31 -2.33 -14.75
CA PHE A 67 0.03 -2.58 -14.09
C PHE A 67 -1.02 -1.51 -14.40
N THR A 68 -2.24 -1.93 -14.78
CA THR A 68 -3.32 -0.97 -15.11
C THR A 68 -3.98 -0.42 -13.87
N THR A 69 -4.11 -1.23 -12.82
CA THR A 69 -4.80 -0.81 -11.60
C THR A 69 -4.12 -1.34 -10.37
N VAL A 70 -3.94 -0.42 -9.42
CA VAL A 70 -3.56 -0.70 -8.05
C VAL A 70 -4.69 -0.15 -7.20
N ARG A 71 -5.42 -1.03 -6.51
CA ARG A 71 -6.55 -0.63 -5.64
C ARG A 71 -6.22 -0.90 -4.18
N PHE A 72 -6.38 0.12 -3.35
CA PHE A 72 -6.24 0.04 -1.89
C PHE A 72 -7.61 0.07 -1.23
N ASN A 73 -7.80 -0.69 -0.15
CA ASN A 73 -9.06 -0.76 0.59
C ASN A 73 -9.14 0.25 1.77
N ASP A 74 -8.07 0.38 2.53
CA ASP A 74 -8.00 1.15 3.78
C ASP A 74 -6.72 1.97 3.80
N VAL A 75 -6.82 3.29 3.96
CA VAL A 75 -5.66 4.20 3.88
C VAL A 75 -5.83 5.35 4.86
N PHE A 76 -4.72 5.84 5.40
CA PHE A 76 -4.70 6.99 6.29
C PHE A 76 -4.26 8.24 5.53
N TYR A 77 -5.13 9.26 5.47
CA TYR A 77 -4.81 10.56 4.87
C TYR A 77 -4.21 11.52 5.90
N PHE A 78 -3.10 12.17 5.52
CA PHE A 78 -2.41 13.17 6.32
C PHE A 78 -2.27 14.49 5.55
N ASN A 79 -2.71 15.58 6.17
CA ASN A 79 -2.64 16.94 5.59
C ASN A 79 -3.17 17.03 4.15
N GLN A 80 -4.20 16.22 3.82
CA GLN A 80 -4.92 16.19 2.52
C GLN A 80 -4.08 15.85 1.27
N THR A 81 -2.75 15.85 1.38
CA THR A 81 -1.81 15.71 0.27
C THR A 81 -1.04 14.41 0.33
N LYS A 82 -0.96 13.79 1.52
CA LYS A 82 -0.28 12.53 1.73
C LYS A 82 -1.28 11.49 2.19
N TRP A 83 -1.03 10.26 1.82
CA TRP A 83 -1.76 9.12 2.34
C TRP A 83 -0.78 7.98 2.58
N TYR A 84 -1.17 7.04 3.45
CA TYR A 84 -0.32 5.93 3.87
C TYR A 84 -1.15 4.65 3.93
N ALA A 85 -0.57 3.53 3.49
CA ALA A 85 -1.12 2.21 3.77
C ALA A 85 -0.85 1.86 5.23
N ILE A 86 -1.91 1.51 5.96
CA ILE A 86 -1.85 1.15 7.38
C ILE A 86 -1.89 -0.37 7.55
N ASP A 87 -1.64 -0.83 8.77
CA ASP A 87 -1.70 -2.26 9.07
C ASP A 87 -3.08 -2.84 8.74
N GLY A 88 -3.10 -3.90 7.93
CA GLY A 88 -4.32 -4.52 7.40
C GLY A 88 -4.77 -4.02 6.02
N THR A 89 -4.18 -2.94 5.49
CA THR A 89 -4.47 -2.48 4.12
C THR A 89 -4.16 -3.58 3.11
N THR A 90 -5.08 -3.84 2.18
CA THR A 90 -4.85 -4.72 1.03
C THR A 90 -4.64 -3.90 -0.23
N VAL A 91 -3.72 -4.35 -1.08
CA VAL A 91 -3.48 -3.80 -2.41
C VAL A 91 -3.72 -4.87 -3.46
N HIS A 92 -4.47 -4.53 -4.51
CA HIS A 92 -4.81 -5.45 -5.61
C HIS A 92 -4.10 -5.03 -6.90
N TYR A 93 -3.36 -5.96 -7.51
CA TYR A 93 -2.62 -5.77 -8.75
C TYR A 93 -3.34 -6.38 -9.94
N GLN A 94 -3.27 -5.69 -11.08
CA GLN A 94 -3.78 -6.17 -12.35
C GLN A 94 -2.89 -5.72 -13.51
N CYS A 95 -2.59 -6.61 -14.44
CA CYS A 95 -1.81 -6.31 -15.64
C CYS A 95 -2.52 -5.36 -16.59
N ASN A 96 -1.75 -4.66 -17.41
CA ASN A 96 -2.31 -3.69 -18.35
C ASN A 96 -3.27 -4.31 -19.36
N SER A 97 -2.88 -5.45 -19.91
CA SER A 97 -3.62 -6.13 -20.95
C SER A 97 -4.03 -7.50 -20.44
N PRO A 98 -5.05 -7.61 -19.57
CA PRO A 98 -5.43 -8.87 -18.94
C PRO A 98 -5.89 -9.95 -19.94
N GLN A 99 -6.11 -9.61 -21.22
CA GLN A 99 -6.41 -10.56 -22.29
C GLN A 99 -5.16 -11.21 -22.91
N THR A 100 -4.01 -10.55 -22.85
CA THR A 100 -2.76 -10.99 -23.49
C THR A 100 -1.63 -11.21 -22.49
N GLU A 101 -1.75 -10.69 -21.28
CA GLU A 101 -0.78 -10.81 -20.20
C GLU A 101 -1.32 -11.65 -19.06
N VAL A 102 -0.42 -12.37 -18.38
CA VAL A 102 -0.72 -13.12 -17.17
C VAL A 102 0.07 -12.53 -16.00
N LEU A 103 -0.62 -12.36 -14.88
CA LEU A 103 0.00 -11.97 -13.62
C LEU A 103 0.73 -13.17 -13.00
N LEU A 104 2.04 -13.06 -12.82
CA LEU A 104 2.87 -14.01 -12.10
C LEU A 104 3.13 -13.47 -10.69
N GLY A 105 2.87 -14.28 -9.66
CA GLY A 105 2.95 -13.87 -8.25
C GLY A 105 1.58 -13.59 -7.64
N ASP A 106 1.56 -12.89 -6.50
CA ASP A 106 0.33 -12.64 -5.76
C ASP A 106 -0.39 -11.39 -6.27
N ALA A 107 -1.66 -11.56 -6.66
CA ALA A 107 -2.53 -10.45 -7.06
C ALA A 107 -2.92 -9.53 -5.90
N ILE A 108 -2.75 -9.98 -4.66
CA ILE A 108 -3.17 -9.25 -3.46
C ILE A 108 -2.02 -9.25 -2.47
N HIS A 109 -1.56 -8.07 -2.07
CA HIS A 109 -0.65 -7.95 -0.93
C HIS A 109 -1.36 -7.33 0.26
N VAL A 110 -0.93 -7.71 1.46
CA VAL A 110 -1.47 -7.18 2.73
C VAL A 110 -0.37 -6.44 3.46
N CYS A 111 -0.63 -5.19 3.85
CA CYS A 111 0.25 -4.43 4.70
C CYS A 111 0.22 -5.03 6.11
N LYS A 112 1.35 -5.54 6.57
CA LYS A 112 1.50 -6.10 7.90
C LYS A 112 2.84 -5.69 8.51
N ASP A 113 2.80 -5.10 9.71
CA ASP A 113 3.98 -4.69 10.47
C ASP A 113 4.92 -3.76 9.68
N GLY A 114 4.35 -2.94 8.78
CA GLY A 114 5.10 -2.02 7.91
C GLY A 114 5.72 -2.65 6.67
N GLN A 115 5.38 -3.90 6.35
CA GLN A 115 5.81 -4.59 5.14
C GLN A 115 4.62 -5.13 4.34
N TRP A 116 4.76 -5.16 3.01
CA TRP A 116 3.80 -5.83 2.14
C TRP A 116 4.05 -7.33 2.18
N ILE A 117 3.01 -8.09 2.52
CA ILE A 117 3.02 -9.56 2.52
C ILE A 117 2.46 -10.05 1.20
N GLY A 118 3.30 -10.77 0.45
CA GLY A 118 2.98 -11.38 -0.83
C GLY A 118 4.24 -11.53 -1.68
N THR A 119 4.15 -12.32 -2.73
CA THR A 119 5.19 -12.46 -3.75
C THR A 119 5.07 -11.33 -4.76
N GLN A 120 6.21 -10.69 -5.10
CA GLN A 120 6.25 -9.56 -6.03
C GLN A 120 5.57 -9.93 -7.36
N PRO A 121 4.50 -9.23 -7.76
CA PRO A 121 3.83 -9.53 -9.01
C PRO A 121 4.67 -9.05 -10.20
N ASN A 122 4.55 -9.75 -11.32
CA ASN A 122 5.06 -9.34 -12.63
C ASN A 122 4.04 -9.72 -13.72
N CYS A 123 3.92 -8.89 -14.75
CA CYS A 123 3.06 -9.18 -15.90
C CYS A 123 3.87 -9.79 -17.03
N PHE A 124 3.42 -10.94 -17.52
CA PHE A 124 4.09 -11.68 -18.58
C PHE A 124 3.21 -11.75 -19.83
N ASP A 125 3.73 -11.28 -20.97
CA ASP A 125 3.01 -11.35 -22.24
C ASP A 125 3.00 -12.77 -22.79
N LEU A 126 1.80 -13.30 -23.05
CA LEU A 126 1.60 -14.61 -23.65
C LEU A 126 2.06 -14.68 -25.11
N SER A 127 2.20 -13.53 -25.79
CA SER A 127 2.74 -13.47 -27.15
C SER A 127 4.20 -13.92 -27.22
N ASP A 128 4.95 -13.80 -26.12
CA ASP A 128 6.32 -14.29 -25.98
C ASP A 128 6.39 -15.81 -25.80
N LEU A 129 5.28 -16.47 -25.43
CA LEU A 129 5.17 -17.92 -25.47
C LEU A 129 5.01 -18.38 -26.92
N LYS A 130 6.13 -18.47 -27.64
CA LYS A 130 6.23 -19.27 -28.86
C LYS A 130 6.00 -20.75 -28.49
N VAL A 131 4.74 -21.15 -28.37
CA VAL A 131 4.36 -22.55 -28.18
C VAL A 131 4.92 -23.33 -29.36
N ARG A 132 5.99 -24.10 -29.12
CA ARG A 132 6.44 -25.11 -30.07
C ARG A 132 5.26 -26.03 -30.29
N LYS A 133 4.64 -25.97 -31.47
CA LYS A 133 3.67 -26.99 -31.91
C LYS A 133 4.40 -28.33 -31.86
N VAL A 134 4.21 -29.08 -30.78
CA VAL A 134 4.55 -30.50 -30.77
C VAL A 134 3.56 -31.13 -31.73
N LYS A 135 4.02 -31.49 -32.93
CA LYS A 135 3.24 -32.30 -33.86
C LYS A 135 3.07 -33.67 -33.21
N ASN A 136 1.99 -33.87 -32.47
CA ASN A 136 1.49 -35.21 -32.20
C ASN A 136 0.90 -35.73 -33.51
N ARG A 137 1.73 -36.41 -34.29
CA ARG A 137 1.31 -37.13 -35.49
C ARG A 137 0.68 -38.46 -35.03
N ALA A 138 -0.55 -38.37 -34.55
CA ALA A 138 -1.38 -39.53 -34.21
C ALA A 138 -2.71 -39.42 -34.94
N SER A 139 -2.68 -39.66 -36.24
CA SER A 139 -3.81 -40.01 -37.11
C SER A 139 -3.19 -40.64 -38.34
N ASP A 140 -3.75 -41.77 -38.77
CA ASP A 140 -3.32 -42.69 -39.83
C ASP A 140 -2.62 -43.94 -39.28
N VAL A 141 -3.43 -44.81 -38.64
CA VAL A 141 -3.19 -46.25 -38.62
C VAL A 141 -3.60 -46.76 -40.00
N GLU A 142 -2.64 -46.89 -40.92
CA GLU A 142 -2.76 -47.80 -42.05
C GLU A 142 -1.95 -49.05 -41.73
N GLU A 143 -2.68 -50.17 -41.71
CA GLU A 143 -2.23 -51.53 -41.47
C GLU A 143 -1.28 -51.94 -42.61
N LEU A 144 0.01 -52.12 -42.28
CA LEU A 144 0.97 -52.75 -43.19
C LEU A 144 0.67 -54.25 -43.22
N THR A 145 0.10 -54.72 -44.31
CA THR A 145 0.06 -56.15 -44.64
C THR A 145 1.48 -56.66 -44.84
N GLU A 146 1.83 -57.66 -44.05
CA GLU A 146 3.08 -58.41 -44.12
C GLU A 146 3.05 -59.30 -45.35
N ASN A 147 3.91 -59.02 -46.34
CA ASN A 147 4.17 -59.94 -47.45
C ASN A 147 5.39 -60.80 -47.12
N LYS A 148 5.15 -62.04 -46.69
CA LYS A 148 5.92 -63.20 -47.17
C LYS A 148 5.14 -64.50 -47.03
#